data_AF-A0A2N9LTG1-F1
#
_entry.id   AF-A0A2N9LTG1-F1
#
_cell.length_a   1.000
_cell.length_b   1.000
_cell.length_c   1.000
_cell.angle_alpha   90.00
_cell.angle_beta   90.00
_cell.angle_gamma   90.00
#
_symmetry.space_group_name_H-M   'P 1'
#
loop_
_entity.id
_entity.type
_entity.pdbx_description
1 polymer ?
#
loop_
_entity_poly.entity_id
_entity_poly.type
_entity_poly.pdbx_seq_one_letter_code
_entity_poly.pdbx_strand_id
1 'polypeptide(L)'
;MRTLKPAPWIRRSLASALFLAATVLAGSTGSGERPKEFKSPDARFTAVIALADKKIGFEKYESRISILRSGGVQVSMHDFSSEDGEHGYGVDGAQWTPNSQYFVCRMRNSGGHSPMYVPVAFWSRKTNHFYQLND
;
A
#
# COMPACT_ATOMS: atom_id res chain seq x y z
N MET A 1 -13.78 -51.08 -48.31
CA MET A 1 -13.33 -50.15 -47.23
C MET A 1 -12.35 -49.15 -47.82
N ARG A 2 -12.79 -47.92 -48.06
CA ARG A 2 -11.98 -46.69 -48.14
C ARG A 2 -12.98 -45.53 -48.13
N THR A 3 -12.97 -44.78 -47.05
CA THR A 3 -13.88 -43.67 -46.74
C THR A 3 -13.34 -42.38 -47.36
N LEU A 4 -14.15 -41.68 -48.15
CA LEU A 4 -13.87 -40.30 -48.56
C LEU A 4 -14.90 -39.38 -47.91
N LYS A 5 -14.42 -38.48 -47.05
CA LYS A 5 -15.22 -37.44 -46.40
C LYS A 5 -15.42 -36.24 -47.35
N PRO A 6 -16.53 -35.48 -47.20
CA PRO A 6 -16.95 -34.44 -48.14
C PRO A 6 -16.49 -33.04 -47.70
N ALA A 7 -16.52 -32.05 -48.60
CA ALA A 7 -16.55 -30.63 -48.20
C ALA A 7 -17.10 -29.69 -49.29
N PRO A 8 -17.69 -28.54 -48.90
CA PRO A 8 -18.75 -27.87 -49.66
C PRO A 8 -18.35 -26.48 -50.25
N TRP A 9 -18.60 -26.29 -51.55
CA TRP A 9 -19.49 -25.30 -52.18
C TRP A 9 -19.56 -23.92 -51.50
N ILE A 10 -18.85 -22.98 -52.13
CA ILE A 10 -18.83 -21.54 -51.88
C ILE A 10 -20.20 -20.91 -52.17
N ARG A 11 -20.73 -20.11 -51.23
CA ARG A 11 -21.60 -18.97 -51.57
C ARG A 11 -21.31 -17.74 -50.69
N ARG A 12 -21.45 -16.60 -51.35
CA ARG A 12 -20.87 -15.28 -51.05
C ARG A 12 -21.65 -14.48 -50.00
N SER A 13 -20.86 -13.68 -49.26
CA SER A 13 -21.09 -12.36 -48.66
C SER A 13 -22.51 -11.82 -48.52
N LEU A 14 -22.80 -11.31 -47.31
CA LEU A 14 -23.50 -10.04 -47.12
C LEU A 14 -22.99 -9.36 -45.83
N ALA A 15 -22.76 -8.07 -45.96
CA ALA A 15 -22.18 -7.18 -44.97
C ALA A 15 -23.09 -6.94 -43.77
N SER A 16 -22.49 -6.72 -42.60
CA SER A 16 -23.07 -5.94 -41.51
C SER A 16 -21.92 -5.44 -40.64
N ALA A 17 -21.56 -4.17 -40.83
CA ALA A 17 -20.64 -3.46 -39.96
C ALA A 17 -21.38 -3.16 -38.65
N LEU A 18 -21.11 -3.94 -37.59
CA LEU A 18 -21.46 -3.54 -36.23
C LEU A 18 -20.40 -2.57 -35.73
N PHE A 19 -20.76 -1.29 -35.60
CA PHE A 19 -20.03 -0.36 -34.76
C PHE A 19 -20.21 -0.78 -33.29
N LEU A 20 -19.25 -1.51 -32.73
CA LEU A 20 -19.13 -1.61 -31.28
C LEU A 20 -18.58 -0.28 -30.76
N ALA A 21 -19.45 0.54 -30.19
CA ALA A 21 -19.04 1.64 -29.33
C ALA A 21 -18.35 1.04 -28.09
N ALA A 22 -17.02 1.02 -28.09
CA ALA A 22 -16.24 0.68 -26.90
C ALA A 22 -16.32 1.89 -25.95
N THR A 23 -17.28 1.87 -25.03
CA THR A 23 -17.31 2.79 -23.90
C THR A 23 -16.13 2.44 -23.01
N VAL A 24 -15.02 3.15 -23.18
CA VAL A 24 -13.89 3.11 -22.24
C VAL A 24 -14.42 3.72 -20.95
N LEU A 25 -14.84 2.86 -20.01
CA LEU A 25 -14.94 3.21 -18.61
C LEU A 25 -13.50 3.47 -18.14
N ALA A 26 -13.05 4.70 -18.34
CA ALA A 26 -11.89 5.24 -17.64
C ALA A 26 -12.27 5.26 -16.15
N GLY A 27 -12.04 4.12 -15.47
CA GLY A 27 -12.09 4.06 -14.03
C GLY A 27 -11.16 5.12 -13.50
N SER A 28 -11.71 6.11 -12.82
CA SER A 28 -10.98 7.15 -12.11
C SER A 28 -9.94 6.47 -11.21
N THR A 29 -8.67 6.56 -11.58
CA THR A 29 -7.57 6.26 -10.68
C THR A 29 -7.66 7.28 -9.56
N GLY A 30 -8.25 6.89 -8.42
CA GLY A 30 -8.19 7.70 -7.21
C GLY A 30 -6.74 8.08 -6.97
N SER A 31 -6.47 9.38 -6.82
CA SER A 31 -5.13 9.91 -6.55
C SER A 31 -4.75 9.64 -5.09
N GLY A 32 -4.69 8.35 -4.71
CA GLY A 32 -4.12 7.96 -3.43
C GLY A 32 -2.62 8.22 -3.44
N GLU A 33 -2.10 8.86 -2.40
CA GLU A 33 -0.65 8.98 -2.21
C GLU A 33 -0.05 7.57 -2.22
N ARG A 34 0.97 7.35 -3.05
CA ARG A 34 1.60 6.03 -3.17
C ARG A 34 2.30 5.69 -1.84
N PRO A 35 2.20 4.44 -1.36
CA PRO A 35 2.96 4.00 -0.19
C PRO A 35 4.46 4.27 -0.35
N LYS A 36 5.11 4.71 0.73
CA LYS A 36 6.55 4.96 0.78
C LYS A 36 7.28 3.71 1.24
N GLU A 37 8.28 3.28 0.48
CA GLU A 37 9.06 2.08 0.78
C GLU A 37 10.48 2.41 1.26
N PHE A 38 10.93 1.70 2.29
CA PHE A 38 12.26 1.84 2.87
C PHE A 38 12.89 0.45 2.97
N LYS A 39 13.95 0.20 2.20
CA LYS A 39 14.68 -1.08 2.27
C LYS A 39 15.71 -1.03 3.40
N SER A 40 15.83 -2.12 4.17
CA SER A 40 16.88 -2.27 5.17
C SER A 40 18.26 -2.33 4.49
N PRO A 41 19.33 -1.84 5.14
CA PRO A 41 20.69 -1.93 4.60
C PRO A 41 21.13 -3.33 4.20
N ASP A 42 20.66 -4.37 4.90
CA ASP A 42 20.94 -5.77 4.57
C ASP A 42 19.98 -6.39 3.54
N ALA A 43 19.05 -5.59 2.99
CA ALA A 43 18.03 -5.97 2.01
C ALA A 43 17.09 -7.12 2.44
N ARG A 44 17.05 -7.48 3.73
CA ARG A 44 16.19 -8.56 4.23
C ARG A 44 14.77 -8.09 4.53
N PHE A 45 14.57 -6.79 4.72
CA PHE A 45 13.28 -6.21 5.04
C PHE A 45 13.00 -4.97 4.20
N THR A 46 11.72 -4.75 3.95
CA THR A 46 11.19 -3.49 3.41
C THR A 46 10.10 -3.01 4.35
N ALA A 47 10.24 -1.80 4.87
CA ALA A 47 9.15 -1.12 5.55
C ALA A 47 8.32 -0.35 4.53
N VAL A 48 7.01 -0.50 4.59
CA VAL A 48 6.04 0.16 3.72
C VAL A 48 5.15 1.04 4.58
N ILE A 49 5.14 2.33 4.31
CA ILE A 49 4.31 3.32 4.98
C ILE A 49 3.19 3.70 4.03
N ALA A 50 1.94 3.44 4.43
CA ALA A 50 0.75 3.81 3.68
C ALA A 50 -0.15 4.70 4.53
N LEU A 51 -1.01 5.47 3.87
CA LEU A 51 -2.10 6.16 4.57
C LEU A 51 -3.05 5.14 5.19
N ALA A 52 -3.62 5.48 6.34
CA ALA A 52 -4.68 4.70 6.93
C ALA A 52 -5.92 4.74 6.02
N ASP A 53 -6.48 3.56 5.72
CA ASP A 53 -7.70 3.43 4.91
C ASP A 53 -8.93 3.62 5.80
N LYS A 54 -9.20 4.87 6.19
CA LYS A 54 -10.43 5.28 6.89
C LYS A 54 -11.12 6.40 6.07
N LYS A 55 -12.38 6.70 6.40
CA LYS A 55 -13.21 7.69 5.67
C LYS A 55 -13.87 8.72 6.59
N ILE A 56 -13.20 9.05 7.70
CA ILE A 56 -13.69 9.93 8.76
C ILE A 56 -12.50 10.79 9.25
N GLY A 57 -12.69 12.12 9.30
CA GLY A 57 -11.75 13.04 9.95
C GLY A 57 -10.53 13.47 9.13
N PHE A 58 -9.35 13.30 9.72
CA PHE A 58 -8.01 13.67 9.22
C PHE A 58 -7.13 12.44 8.96
N GLU A 59 -7.74 11.29 8.76
CA GLU A 59 -7.14 9.97 8.54
C GLU A 59 -6.18 9.91 7.34
N LYS A 60 -6.34 10.79 6.35
CA LYS A 60 -5.38 10.97 5.25
C LYS A 60 -3.99 11.44 5.72
N TYR A 61 -3.88 11.84 6.99
CA TYR A 61 -2.64 12.18 7.64
C TYR A 61 -2.20 11.13 8.65
N GLU A 62 -2.95 10.06 8.85
CA GLU A 62 -2.60 8.94 9.71
C GLU A 62 -1.96 7.82 8.89
N SER A 63 -1.10 7.04 9.51
CA SER A 63 -0.25 6.08 8.79
C SER A 63 -0.37 4.68 9.34
N ARG A 64 -0.31 3.71 8.43
CA ARG A 64 -0.06 2.30 8.72
C ARG A 64 1.32 1.93 8.22
N ILE A 65 2.04 1.17 9.02
CA ILE A 65 3.37 0.66 8.67
C ILE A 65 3.33 -0.86 8.61
N SER A 66 3.72 -1.41 7.46
CA SER A 66 3.93 -2.84 7.27
C SER A 66 5.43 -3.13 7.14
N ILE A 67 5.91 -4.20 7.79
CA ILE A 67 7.26 -4.72 7.58
C ILE A 67 7.15 -6.00 6.76
N LEU A 68 7.79 -5.98 5.60
CA LEU A 68 7.85 -7.10 4.67
C LEU A 68 9.25 -7.72 4.75
N ARG A 69 9.33 -9.05 4.65
CA ARG A 69 10.57 -9.79 4.41
C ARG A 69 10.88 -9.80 2.91
N SER A 70 12.13 -10.11 2.55
CA SER A 70 12.51 -10.45 1.17
C SER A 70 11.51 -11.43 0.56
N GLY A 71 10.97 -11.09 -0.61
CA GLY A 71 9.90 -11.86 -1.26
C GLY A 71 8.48 -11.32 -0.98
N GLY A 72 8.34 -10.24 -0.21
CA GLY A 72 7.06 -9.53 -0.02
C GLY A 72 6.17 -10.08 1.10
N VAL A 73 6.66 -11.05 1.89
CA VAL A 73 5.90 -11.64 3.00
C VAL A 73 5.82 -10.63 4.16
N GLN A 74 4.62 -10.19 4.52
CA GLN A 74 4.42 -9.33 5.69
C GLN A 74 4.71 -10.09 6.97
N VAL A 75 5.60 -9.57 7.81
CA VAL A 75 5.98 -10.15 9.10
C VAL A 75 5.48 -9.33 10.29
N SER A 76 5.17 -8.06 10.08
CA SER A 76 4.62 -7.17 11.11
C SER A 76 3.80 -6.07 10.45
N MET A 77 2.83 -5.55 11.19
CA MET A 77 2.06 -4.38 10.80
C MET A 77 1.64 -3.65 12.07
N HIS A 78 1.70 -2.32 12.03
CA HIS A 78 1.11 -1.47 13.05
C HIS A 78 0.30 -0.37 12.38
N ASP A 79 -0.89 -0.13 12.90
CA ASP A 79 -1.82 0.88 12.42
C ASP A 79 -1.89 1.98 13.46
N PHE A 80 -1.38 3.17 13.13
CA PHE A 80 -1.36 4.31 14.03
C PHE A 80 -2.61 5.20 13.89
N SER A 81 -3.64 4.73 13.18
CA SER A 81 -4.86 5.50 13.02
C SER A 81 -5.78 5.43 14.24
N SER A 82 -6.39 6.56 14.59
CA SER A 82 -7.45 6.60 15.60
C SER A 82 -8.79 6.22 14.99
N GLU A 83 -9.74 5.82 15.82
CA GLU A 83 -11.10 5.46 15.37
C GLU A 83 -11.86 6.66 14.77
N ASP A 84 -11.63 7.85 15.32
CA ASP A 84 -12.22 9.11 14.86
C ASP A 84 -11.45 9.79 13.71
N GLY A 85 -10.24 9.32 13.40
CA GLY A 85 -9.33 9.90 12.42
C GLY A 85 -8.76 11.28 12.80
N GLU A 86 -8.95 11.73 14.04
CA GLU A 86 -8.46 13.04 14.51
C GLU A 86 -7.36 12.93 15.57
N HIS A 87 -7.11 11.74 16.11
CA HIS A 87 -6.23 11.54 17.27
C HIS A 87 -5.17 10.47 17.07
N GLY A 88 -4.99 9.96 15.86
CA GLY A 88 -3.92 9.04 15.49
C GLY A 88 -2.62 9.77 15.14
N TYR A 89 -1.75 9.04 14.44
CA TYR A 89 -0.43 9.52 14.06
C TYR A 89 -0.10 9.27 12.59
N GLY A 90 0.47 10.29 11.96
CA GLY A 90 1.14 10.22 10.67
C GLY A 90 2.65 10.07 10.82
N VAL A 91 3.28 9.38 9.88
CA VAL A 91 4.75 9.35 9.79
C VAL A 91 5.25 10.49 8.91
N ASP A 92 6.09 11.36 9.45
CA ASP A 92 6.66 12.51 8.71
C ASP A 92 8.14 12.32 8.37
N GLY A 93 8.80 11.32 8.96
CA GLY A 93 10.16 10.89 8.65
C GLY A 93 10.41 9.47 9.13
N ALA A 94 11.19 8.68 8.38
CA ALA A 94 11.52 7.31 8.75
C ALA A 94 12.87 6.87 8.19
N GLN A 95 13.54 5.95 8.90
CA GLN A 95 14.82 5.39 8.46
C GLN A 95 15.11 4.04 9.14
N TRP A 96 15.81 3.17 8.42
CA TRP A 96 16.46 2.00 9.01
C TRP A 96 17.74 2.38 9.74
N THR A 97 18.01 1.75 10.89
CA THR A 97 19.33 1.85 11.50
C THR A 97 20.39 1.17 10.60
N PRO A 98 21.64 1.64 10.59
CA PRO A 98 22.69 1.07 9.73
C PRO A 98 22.90 -0.45 9.92
N ASN A 99 22.70 -0.94 11.14
CA ASN A 99 22.80 -2.37 11.49
C ASN A 99 21.54 -3.20 11.18
N SER A 100 20.52 -2.60 10.54
CA SER A 100 19.25 -3.25 10.17
C SER A 100 18.48 -3.88 11.35
N GLN A 101 18.72 -3.43 12.58
CA GLN A 101 18.04 -3.95 13.78
C GLN A 101 16.75 -3.21 14.08
N TYR A 102 16.64 -1.95 13.66
CA TYR A 102 15.46 -1.14 13.93
C TYR A 102 15.01 -0.36 12.69
N PHE A 103 13.70 -0.22 12.54
CA PHE A 103 13.10 0.76 11.64
C PHE A 103 12.47 1.86 12.50
N VAL A 104 13.01 3.07 12.43
CA VAL A 104 12.65 4.20 13.30
C VAL A 104 11.79 5.18 12.51
N CYS A 105 10.72 5.65 13.14
CA CYS A 105 9.74 6.56 12.57
C CYS A 105 9.53 7.74 13.51
N ARG A 106 9.63 8.94 12.95
CA ARG A 106 9.17 10.16 13.58
C ARG A 106 7.71 10.37 13.22
N MET A 107 6.89 10.66 14.22
CA MET A 107 5.46 10.74 14.09
C MET A 107 4.94 12.14 14.41
N ARG A 108 3.79 12.46 13.84
CA ARG A 108 3.04 13.70 14.09
C ARG A 108 1.59 13.35 14.37
N ASN A 109 1.02 13.96 15.40
CA ASN A 109 -0.41 13.82 15.71
C ASN A 109 -1.26 14.39 14.56
N SER A 110 -2.32 13.68 14.15
CA SER A 110 -3.19 14.07 13.05
C SER A 110 -4.06 15.29 13.37
N GLY A 111 -4.57 15.41 14.61
CA GLY A 111 -5.46 16.48 15.07
C GLY A 111 -4.80 17.82 15.39
N GLY A 112 -3.46 17.91 15.34
CA GLY A 112 -2.76 19.20 15.43
C GLY A 112 -2.78 19.89 16.80
N HIS A 113 -3.35 19.28 17.83
CA HIS A 113 -3.44 19.87 19.18
C HIS A 113 -2.10 20.00 19.93
N SER A 114 -1.04 19.31 19.47
CA SER A 114 0.27 19.32 20.11
C SER A 114 1.42 19.38 19.09
N PRO A 115 1.64 20.52 18.40
CA PRO A 115 2.66 20.63 17.35
C PRO A 115 4.09 20.43 17.87
N MET A 116 4.33 20.66 19.16
CA MET A 116 5.65 20.47 19.79
C MET A 116 5.89 19.03 20.28
N TYR A 117 4.88 18.18 20.28
CA TYR A 117 5.02 16.78 20.67
C TYR A 117 5.27 15.92 19.43
N VAL A 118 6.46 15.33 19.36
CA VAL A 118 6.92 14.56 18.20
C VAL A 118 7.26 13.14 18.64
N PRO A 119 6.24 12.27 18.80
CA PRO A 119 6.47 10.92 19.27
C PRO A 119 7.32 10.13 18.27
N VAL A 120 8.13 9.21 18.80
CA VAL A 120 8.98 8.33 18.01
C VAL A 120 8.52 6.90 18.21
N ALA A 121 8.26 6.20 17.12
CA ALA A 121 8.01 4.77 17.12
C ALA A 121 9.15 4.04 16.42
N PHE A 122 9.39 2.79 16.81
CA PHE A 122 10.34 1.95 16.10
C PHE A 122 9.92 0.49 16.09
N TRP A 123 10.15 -0.19 14.97
CA TRP A 123 10.08 -1.65 14.90
C TRP A 123 11.43 -2.25 15.28
N SER A 124 11.41 -3.26 16.14
CA SER A 124 12.57 -4.07 16.51
C SER A 124 12.58 -5.38 15.75
N ARG A 125 13.67 -5.64 15.04
CA ARG A 125 13.87 -6.92 14.32
C ARG A 125 13.92 -8.11 15.24
N LYS A 126 14.55 -7.97 16.41
CA LYS A 126 14.74 -9.06 17.37
C LYS A 126 13.41 -9.57 17.92
N THR A 127 12.49 -8.66 18.22
CA THR A 127 11.20 -8.96 18.82
C THR A 127 10.05 -8.97 17.82
N ASN A 128 10.30 -8.56 16.58
CA ASN A 128 9.30 -8.39 15.52
C ASN A 128 8.10 -7.55 15.96
N HIS A 129 8.36 -6.46 16.70
CA HIS A 129 7.35 -5.66 17.36
C HIS A 129 7.64 -4.17 17.24
N PHE A 130 6.58 -3.35 17.17
CA PHE A 130 6.65 -1.90 17.21
C PHE A 130 6.57 -1.40 18.65
N TYR A 131 7.46 -0.48 19.02
CA TYR A 131 7.44 0.22 20.30
C TYR A 131 7.27 1.71 20.03
N GLN A 132 6.68 2.40 20.99
CA GLN A 132 6.64 3.85 21.02
C GLN A 132 7.48 4.33 22.21
N LEU A 133 8.35 5.30 21.96
CA LEU A 133 9.07 6.00 23.01
C LEU A 133 8.08 6.97 23.66
N ASN A 134 7.86 6.75 24.96
CA ASN A 134 7.15 7.67 25.83
C ASN A 134 8.21 8.39 26.67
N ASP A 135 8.07 9.71 26.82
CA ASP A 135 8.86 10.50 27.78
C ASP A 135 8.43 10.22 29.23
#